data_AF-A0A9W3BTS8-F1
#
_entry.id   AF-A0A9W3BTS8-F1
#
_cell.length_a   1.000
_cell.length_b   1.000
_cell.length_c   1.000
_cell.angle_alpha   90.00
_cell.angle_beta   90.00
_cell.angle_gamma   90.00
#
_symmetry.space_group_name_H-M   'P 1'
#
loop_
_entity.id
_entity.type
_entity.pdbx_description
1 polymer ?
#
loop_
_entity_poly.entity_id
_entity_poly.type
_entity_poly.pdbx_seq_one_letter_code
_entity_poly.pdbx_strand_id
1 'polypeptide(L)'
;MPTETKMTKFLQSYGYDLILGAIAAIYVLMAPYTKVEESFNVQSMHDILFHRHRLDSYDHLEFPGVVPRTFIGAFIVSFFASPLVSIITCLGFPKIYSLVAARLVLGCIILSTLRFFRIQV
;
A
#
# COMPACT_ATOMS: atom_id res chain seq x y z
N MET A 1 -0.07 36.47 -26.22
CA MET A 1 0.37 35.55 -25.13
C MET A 1 -0.67 34.45 -25.04
N PRO A 2 -0.31 33.16 -25.23
CA PRO A 2 -1.32 32.11 -25.15
C PRO A 2 -1.82 32.01 -23.71
N THR A 3 -3.13 32.04 -23.56
CA THR A 3 -3.82 31.80 -22.30
C THR A 3 -3.57 30.36 -21.85
N GLU A 4 -2.58 30.20 -20.96
CA GLU A 4 -2.39 28.98 -20.17
C GLU A 4 -3.74 28.50 -19.63
N THR A 5 -4.27 27.43 -20.23
CA THR A 5 -5.59 26.92 -19.87
C THR A 5 -5.48 26.27 -18.50
N LYS A 6 -6.53 26.35 -17.66
CA LYS A 6 -6.57 25.74 -16.32
C LYS A 6 -6.12 24.26 -16.34
N MET A 7 -6.41 23.56 -17.44
CA MET A 7 -6.00 22.19 -17.71
C MET A 7 -4.49 22.01 -17.84
N THR A 8 -3.78 22.93 -18.50
CA THR A 8 -2.33 22.86 -18.70
C THR A 8 -1.59 22.98 -17.37
N LYS A 9 -2.01 23.93 -16.51
CA LYS A 9 -1.48 24.08 -15.14
C LYS A 9 -1.76 22.86 -14.26
N PHE A 10 -2.94 22.26 -14.43
CA PHE A 10 -3.30 21.03 -13.72
C PHE A 10 -2.40 19.85 -14.14
N LEU A 11 -2.26 19.61 -15.44
CA LEU A 11 -1.38 18.57 -15.98
C LEU A 11 0.08 18.79 -15.59
N GLN A 12 0.54 20.04 -15.56
CA GLN A 12 1.92 20.34 -15.14
C GLN A 12 2.14 20.08 -13.65
N SER A 13 1.12 20.32 -12.81
CA SER A 13 1.21 20.09 -11.37
C SER A 13 1.07 18.61 -10.97
N TYR A 14 0.20 17.86 -11.64
CA TYR A 14 -0.12 16.45 -11.30
C TYR A 14 0.53 15.42 -12.22
N GLY A 15 1.13 15.83 -13.35
CA GLY A 15 1.63 14.92 -14.38
C GLY A 15 2.68 13.96 -13.85
N TYR A 16 3.64 14.44 -13.05
CA TYR A 16 4.64 13.61 -12.41
C TYR A 16 4.03 12.59 -11.43
N ASP A 17 3.02 13.00 -10.66
CA ASP A 17 2.34 12.10 -9.72
C ASP A 17 1.59 10.99 -10.45
N LEU A 18 0.96 11.31 -11.59
CA LEU A 18 0.26 10.32 -12.42
C LEU A 18 1.22 9.32 -13.06
N ILE A 19 2.36 9.79 -13.59
CA ILE A 19 3.38 8.91 -14.20
C ILE A 19 3.95 7.97 -13.14
N LEU A 20 4.36 8.50 -11.98
CA LEU A 20 4.89 7.69 -10.88
C LEU A 20 3.85 6.71 -10.34
N GLY A 21 2.59 7.14 -10.23
CA GLY A 21 1.47 6.29 -9.83
C GLY A 21 1.23 5.14 -10.81
N ALA A 22 1.26 5.41 -12.12
CA ALA A 22 1.11 4.39 -13.15
C ALA A 22 2.25 3.37 -13.10
N ILE A 23 3.50 3.82 -12.96
CA ILE A 23 4.66 2.94 -12.82
C ILE A 23 4.51 2.04 -11.59
N ALA A 24 4.18 2.62 -10.43
CA ALA A 24 3.98 1.87 -9.20
C ALA A 24 2.87 0.81 -9.35
N ALA A 25 1.74 1.16 -9.96
CA ALA A 25 0.64 0.23 -10.21
C ALA A 25 1.06 -0.93 -11.12
N ILE A 26 1.79 -0.64 -12.21
CA ILE A 26 2.30 -1.66 -13.14
C ILE A 26 3.23 -2.64 -12.40
N TYR A 27 4.16 -2.15 -11.58
CA TYR A 27 5.06 -3.02 -10.80
C TYR A 27 4.31 -3.92 -9.83
N VAL A 28 3.31 -3.40 -9.13
CA VAL A 28 2.50 -4.19 -8.19
C VAL A 28 1.75 -5.32 -8.91
N LEU A 29 1.26 -5.07 -10.13
CA LEU A 29 0.55 -6.07 -10.93
C LEU A 29 1.50 -7.09 -11.59
N MET A 30 2.67 -6.66 -12.06
CA MET A 30 3.66 -7.53 -12.71
C MET A 30 4.39 -8.44 -11.72
N ALA A 31 4.58 -7.99 -10.48
CA ALA A 31 5.25 -8.76 -9.42
C ALA A 31 4.28 -9.05 -8.26
N PRO A 32 3.28 -9.92 -8.46
CA PRO A 32 2.23 -10.17 -7.46
C PRO A 32 2.73 -10.86 -6.18
N TYR A 33 3.91 -11.47 -6.23
CA TYR A 33 4.54 -12.15 -5.09
C TYR A 33 5.55 -11.25 -4.36
N THR A 34 5.82 -11.56 -3.10
CA THR A 34 6.77 -10.84 -2.24
C THR A 34 8.15 -11.47 -2.26
N LYS A 35 9.18 -10.63 -2.15
CA LYS A 35 10.50 -11.09 -1.75
C LYS A 35 10.49 -11.50 -0.26
N VAL A 36 11.43 -12.36 0.13
CA VAL A 36 11.55 -12.85 1.52
C VAL A 36 11.77 -11.70 2.52
N GLU A 37 12.50 -10.66 2.13
CA GLU A 37 12.71 -9.47 2.96
C GLU A 37 11.40 -8.70 3.24
N GLU A 38 10.46 -8.74 2.29
CA GLU A 38 9.17 -8.03 2.37
C GLU A 38 8.10 -8.85 3.09
N SER A 39 8.28 -10.18 3.18
CA SER A 39 7.24 -11.08 3.65
C SER A 39 6.88 -10.81 5.11
N PHE A 40 7.81 -10.39 5.95
CA PHE A 40 7.51 -10.06 7.35
C PHE A 40 6.51 -8.90 7.48
N ASN A 41 6.71 -7.82 6.71
CA ASN A 41 5.78 -6.69 6.72
C ASN A 41 4.41 -7.10 6.16
N VAL A 42 4.41 -7.89 5.08
CA VAL A 42 3.16 -8.41 4.49
C VAL A 42 2.43 -9.36 5.43
N GLN A 43 3.16 -10.19 6.18
CA GLN A 43 2.60 -11.09 7.18
C GLN A 43 2.01 -10.31 8.35
N SER A 44 2.69 -9.27 8.84
CA SER A 44 2.13 -8.33 9.82
C SER A 44 0.82 -7.71 9.33
N MET A 45 0.73 -7.31 8.07
CA MET A 45 -0.52 -6.80 7.51
C MET A 45 -1.60 -7.88 7.43
N HIS A 46 -1.24 -9.10 6.99
CA HIS A 46 -2.17 -10.23 6.92
C HIS A 46 -2.77 -10.54 8.30
N ASP A 47 -1.93 -10.60 9.34
CA ASP A 47 -2.38 -10.90 10.70
C ASP A 47 -3.34 -9.82 11.21
N ILE A 48 -3.02 -8.54 11.00
CA ILE A 48 -3.90 -7.43 11.39
C ILE A 48 -5.23 -7.46 10.63
N LEU A 49 -5.21 -7.72 9.32
CA LEU A 49 -6.41 -7.70 8.48
C LEU A 49 -7.35 -8.89 8.71
N PHE A 50 -6.78 -10.09 8.87
CA PHE A 50 -7.53 -11.35 8.91
C PHE A 50 -7.66 -11.97 10.31
N HIS A 51 -6.60 -11.96 11.12
CA HIS A 51 -6.64 -12.55 12.48
C HIS A 51 -7.18 -11.56 13.53
N ARG A 52 -6.91 -10.26 13.39
CA ARG A 52 -7.45 -9.16 14.20
C ARG A 52 -7.28 -9.33 15.72
N HIS A 53 -8.25 -9.94 16.39
CA HIS A 53 -8.25 -10.16 17.84
C HIS A 53 -7.67 -11.53 18.23
N ARG A 54 -7.50 -12.43 17.25
CA ARG A 54 -6.93 -13.76 17.45
C ARG A 54 -5.40 -13.72 17.41
N LEU A 55 -4.83 -13.11 18.45
CA LEU A 55 -3.38 -12.94 18.60
C LEU A 55 -2.64 -14.28 18.69
N ASP A 56 -3.33 -15.35 19.09
CA ASP A 56 -2.85 -16.74 19.09
C ASP A 56 -2.42 -17.24 17.70
N SER A 57 -3.02 -16.69 16.64
CA SER A 57 -2.76 -17.11 15.26
C SER A 57 -1.74 -16.22 14.54
N TYR A 58 -1.07 -15.32 15.26
CA TYR A 58 -0.12 -14.40 14.66
C TYR A 58 1.23 -15.10 14.47
N ASP A 59 1.80 -14.95 13.29
CA ASP A 59 3.13 -15.47 12.95
C ASP A 59 4.24 -14.82 13.80
N HIS A 60 3.88 -13.70 14.44
CA HIS A 60 4.75 -12.89 15.31
C HIS A 60 5.13 -13.62 16.61
N LEU A 61 4.36 -14.64 17.00
CA LEU A 61 4.67 -15.50 18.14
C LEU A 61 5.77 -16.52 17.80
N GLU A 62 5.86 -16.95 16.54
CA GLU A 62 6.87 -17.89 16.06
C GLU A 62 8.17 -17.16 15.66
N PHE A 63 8.06 -15.95 15.08
CA PHE A 63 9.21 -15.16 14.60
C PHE A 63 9.29 -13.76 15.23
N PRO A 64 9.66 -13.64 16.53
CA PRO A 64 9.60 -12.36 17.26
C PRO A 64 10.67 -11.34 16.83
N GLY A 65 11.78 -11.76 16.22
CA GLY A 65 12.97 -10.92 16.03
C GLY A 65 12.88 -9.87 14.90
N VAL A 66 11.96 -10.04 13.94
CA VAL A 66 11.90 -9.25 12.70
C VAL A 66 10.74 -8.24 12.68
N VAL A 67 9.85 -8.34 13.66
CA VAL A 67 8.51 -7.78 13.69
C VAL A 67 8.38 -6.39 14.35
N PRO A 68 9.05 -6.08 15.47
CA PRO A 68 8.84 -4.79 16.15
C PRO A 68 9.14 -3.59 15.26
N ARG A 69 10.12 -3.74 14.36
CA ARG A 69 10.54 -2.72 13.40
C ARG A 69 9.56 -2.52 12.23
N THR A 70 8.73 -3.51 11.90
CA THR A 70 7.78 -3.44 10.77
C THR A 70 6.33 -3.24 11.19
N PHE A 71 5.99 -3.47 12.47
CA PHE A 71 4.61 -3.49 12.95
C PHE A 71 3.84 -2.17 12.76
N ILE A 72 4.45 -1.02 13.08
CA ILE A 72 3.77 0.29 12.98
C ILE A 72 3.42 0.61 11.52
N GLY A 73 4.35 0.36 10.59
CA GLY A 73 4.12 0.54 9.16
C GLY A 73 3.01 -0.39 8.66
N ALA A 74 3.06 -1.67 9.03
CA ALA A 74 2.03 -2.65 8.71
C ALA A 74 0.65 -2.22 9.23
N PHE A 75 0.57 -1.69 10.45
CA PHE A 75 -0.67 -1.23 11.07
C PHE A 75 -1.30 -0.07 10.29
N ILE A 76 -0.52 0.96 9.97
CA ILE A 76 -1.02 2.12 9.20
C ILE A 76 -1.54 1.67 7.84
N VAL A 77 -0.76 0.85 7.11
CA VAL A 77 -1.18 0.34 5.79
C VAL A 77 -2.45 -0.51 5.92
N SER A 78 -2.51 -1.40 6.91
CA SER A 78 -3.66 -2.27 7.14
C SER A 78 -4.91 -1.48 7.49
N PHE A 79 -4.78 -0.40 8.26
CA PHE A 79 -5.90 0.49 8.58
C PHE A 79 -6.53 1.10 7.31
N PHE A 80 -5.70 1.64 6.41
CA PHE A 80 -6.18 2.19 5.13
C PHE A 80 -6.63 1.12 4.13
N ALA A 81 -6.03 -0.08 4.17
CA ALA A 81 -6.39 -1.19 3.29
C ALA A 81 -7.66 -1.95 3.76
N SER A 82 -8.01 -1.85 5.04
CA SER A 82 -9.15 -2.55 5.67
C SER A 82 -10.48 -2.47 4.90
N PRO A 83 -10.97 -1.29 4.46
CA PRO A 83 -12.23 -1.23 3.70
C PRO A 83 -12.14 -1.96 2.35
N LEU A 84 -11.03 -1.80 1.61
CA LEU A 84 -10.81 -2.48 0.34
C LEU A 84 -10.72 -4.00 0.51
N VAL A 85 -9.93 -4.45 1.48
CA VAL A 85 -9.75 -5.88 1.78
C VAL A 85 -11.05 -6.51 2.26
N SER A 86 -11.86 -5.78 3.03
CA SER A 86 -13.18 -6.24 3.48
C SER A 86 -14.13 -6.45 2.29
N ILE A 87 -14.14 -5.55 1.31
CA ILE A 87 -14.93 -5.70 0.07
C ILE A 87 -14.44 -6.92 -0.72
N ILE A 88 -13.13 -7.05 -0.95
CA ILE A 88 -12.53 -8.16 -1.68
C ILE A 88 -12.88 -9.51 -1.03
N THR A 89 -12.77 -9.58 0.30
CA THR A 89 -13.08 -10.79 1.06
C THR A 89 -14.57 -11.09 1.06
N CYS A 90 -15.42 -10.08 1.17
CA CYS A 90 -16.88 -10.22 1.10
C CYS A 90 -17.35 -10.75 -0.26
N LEU A 91 -16.70 -10.34 -1.35
CA LEU A 91 -16.95 -10.84 -2.70
C LEU A 91 -16.37 -12.25 -2.95
N GLY A 92 -15.66 -12.83 -1.98
CA GLY A 92 -15.09 -14.17 -2.09
C GLY A 92 -13.86 -14.28 -2.99
N PHE A 93 -13.18 -13.16 -3.28
CA PHE A 93 -11.98 -13.19 -4.09
C PHE A 93 -10.77 -13.83 -3.36
N PRO A 94 -9.83 -14.45 -4.09
CA PRO A 94 -8.59 -14.99 -3.52
C PRO A 94 -7.76 -13.94 -2.77
N LYS A 95 -6.99 -14.39 -1.77
CA LYS A 95 -6.11 -13.53 -0.94
C LYS A 95 -5.08 -12.72 -1.72
N ILE A 96 -4.72 -13.15 -2.94
CA ILE A 96 -3.80 -12.41 -3.83
C ILE A 96 -4.33 -10.99 -4.12
N TYR A 97 -5.65 -10.82 -4.26
CA TYR A 97 -6.24 -9.50 -4.48
C TYR A 97 -6.08 -8.59 -3.26
N SER A 98 -6.21 -9.14 -2.04
CA SER A 98 -5.96 -8.41 -0.80
C SER A 98 -4.49 -7.99 -0.66
N LEU A 99 -3.56 -8.83 -1.12
CA LEU A 99 -2.13 -8.51 -1.18
C LEU A 99 -1.85 -7.36 -2.16
N VAL A 100 -2.41 -7.42 -3.37
CA VAL A 100 -2.31 -6.34 -4.36
C VAL A 100 -2.89 -5.04 -3.81
N ALA A 101 -4.06 -5.10 -3.18
CA ALA A 101 -4.70 -3.93 -2.58
C ALA A 101 -3.82 -3.30 -1.47
N ALA A 102 -3.28 -4.09 -0.55
CA ALA A 102 -2.40 -3.60 0.51
C ALA A 102 -1.13 -2.92 -0.06
N ARG A 103 -0.55 -3.48 -1.13
CA ARG A 103 0.61 -2.90 -1.82
C ARG A 103 0.29 -1.61 -2.55
N LEU A 104 -0.88 -1.52 -3.20
CA LEU A 104 -1.34 -0.29 -3.83
C LEU A 104 -1.56 0.81 -2.77
N VAL A 105 -2.13 0.48 -1.62
CA VAL A 105 -2.30 1.41 -0.50
C VAL A 105 -0.95 1.92 0.00
N LEU A 106 0.03 1.02 0.20
CA LEU A 106 1.39 1.42 0.55
C LEU A 106 2.01 2.36 -0.50
N GLY A 107 1.85 2.04 -1.79
CA GLY A 107 2.29 2.89 -2.89
C GLY A 107 1.64 4.28 -2.85
N CYS A 108 0.33 4.35 -2.61
CA CYS A 108 -0.40 5.62 -2.49
C CYS A 108 0.09 6.47 -1.31
N ILE A 109 0.39 5.86 -0.16
CA ILE A 109 0.95 6.56 1.01
C ILE A 109 2.31 7.16 0.67
N ILE A 110 3.19 6.39 0.02
CA ILE A 110 4.53 6.85 -0.37
C ILE A 110 4.44 7.98 -1.39
N LEU A 111 3.63 7.82 -2.44
CA LEU A 111 3.46 8.85 -3.47
C LEU A 111 2.85 10.14 -2.91
N SER A 112 1.89 10.03 -1.98
CA SER A 112 1.31 11.20 -1.30
C SER A 112 2.36 11.93 -0.47
N THR A 113 3.22 11.18 0.24
CA THR A 113 4.33 11.74 1.02
C THR A 113 5.36 12.42 0.12
N LEU A 114 5.76 11.79 -0.98
CA LEU A 114 6.68 12.38 -1.97
C LEU A 114 6.11 13.67 -2.56
N ARG A 115 4.82 13.68 -2.90
CA ARG A 115 4.15 14.86 -3.40
C ARG A 115 4.13 16.00 -2.38
N PHE A 116 3.86 15.67 -1.11
CA PHE A 116 3.88 16.66 -0.01
C PHE A 116 5.26 17.33 0.10
N PHE A 117 6.34 16.55 0.10
CA PHE A 117 7.69 17.11 0.12
C PHE A 117 8.03 17.92 -1.12
N ARG A 118 7.61 17.48 -2.32
CA ARG A 118 7.81 18.25 -3.56
C ARG A 118 7.14 19.62 -3.54
N ILE A 119 6.00 19.75 -2.88
CA ILE A 119 5.27 21.04 -2.80
C ILE A 119 5.95 21.99 -1.81
N GLN A 120 6.69 21.46 -0.83
CA GLN A 120 7.34 22.25 0.23
C GLN A 120 8.73 22.76 -0.12
N VAL A 121 9.42 22.13 -1.08
CA VAL A 121 10.74 22.55 -1.60
C VAL A 121 10.55 23.48 -2.79
#